data_AF-A0A848YMY9-F1
#
_entry.id   AF-A0A848YMY9-F1
#
_cell.length_a   1.000
_cell.length_b   1.000
_cell.length_c   1.000
_cell.angle_alpha   90.00
_cell.angle_beta   90.00
_cell.angle_gamma   90.00
#
_symmetry.space_group_name_H-M   'P 1'
#
loop_
_entity.id
_entity.type
_entity.pdbx_description
1 polymer ?
#
loop_
_entity_poly.entity_id
_entity_poly.type
_entity_poly.pdbx_seq_one_letter_code
_entity_poly.pdbx_strand_id
1 'polypeptide(L)'
;MKTFGLKEIIMLLMIWSAFAGCSATGSAVNTNGSFAGYDALRADIDPLIGDLMLNCKELDRIAKDVRSVAEGYFYGPDDQLNYIQKSQIHIGKAKQTACHQWDVLAMIDYINPDQRQVYYTYRVRNLKAALFENMYDLMSLNTYLPYIENENAVVDIQSAAEIIRENNNIFEKITRLLEPLSNPSSPAQKI
;
A
#
# COMPACT_ATOMS: atom_id res chain seq x y z
N MET A 1 5.91 -27.80 75.23
CA MET A 1 5.77 -26.38 74.90
C MET A 1 6.99 -25.93 74.12
N LYS A 2 6.86 -25.77 72.80
CA LYS A 2 7.88 -25.15 71.94
C LYS A 2 7.22 -23.97 71.25
N THR A 3 7.74 -22.79 71.52
CA THR A 3 7.35 -21.50 70.92
C THR A 3 7.87 -21.44 69.49
N PHE A 4 6.96 -21.46 68.52
CA PHE A 4 7.25 -21.18 67.13
C PHE A 4 7.37 -19.66 66.91
N GLY A 5 8.43 -19.26 66.22
CA GLY A 5 8.83 -17.87 66.04
C GLY A 5 8.06 -17.16 64.92
N LEU A 6 7.83 -15.87 65.15
CA LEU A 6 7.14 -14.89 64.30
C LEU A 6 7.70 -14.75 62.86
N LYS A 7 8.79 -15.45 62.51
CA LYS A 7 9.43 -15.40 61.20
C LYS A 7 8.88 -16.39 60.18
N GLU A 8 8.09 -17.39 60.57
CA GLU A 8 7.47 -18.34 59.63
C GLU A 8 6.05 -17.94 59.20
N ILE A 9 5.43 -16.94 59.85
CA ILE A 9 4.08 -16.46 59.49
C ILE A 9 4.12 -15.49 58.29
N ILE A 10 5.27 -14.87 58.01
CA ILE A 10 5.41 -13.88 56.93
C ILE A 10 5.63 -14.54 55.55
N MET A 11 6.01 -15.82 55.49
CA MET A 11 6.26 -16.53 54.23
C MET A 11 5.04 -17.27 53.66
N LEU A 12 3.86 -17.04 54.22
CA LEU A 12 2.58 -17.64 53.78
C LEU A 12 1.53 -16.59 53.35
N LEU A 13 1.96 -15.34 53.15
CA LEU A 13 1.13 -14.19 52.78
C LEU A 13 1.54 -13.58 51.42
N MET A 14 2.04 -14.40 50.50
CA MET A 14 2.35 -13.98 49.11
C MET A 14 1.94 -15.03 48.07
N ILE A 15 0.78 -15.66 48.25
CA ILE A 15 0.10 -16.39 47.19
C ILE A 15 -1.39 -16.12 47.39
N TRP A 16 -1.93 -15.12 46.68
CA TRP A 16 -3.35 -14.90 46.30
C TRP A 16 -3.55 -13.42 45.98
N SER A 17 -3.07 -13.00 44.81
CA SER A 17 -3.49 -11.77 44.13
C SER A 17 -3.68 -12.06 42.65
N ALA A 18 -4.46 -13.10 42.36
CA ALA A 18 -5.04 -13.35 41.04
C ALA A 18 -6.56 -13.16 41.14
N PHE A 19 -7.10 -12.39 40.20
CA PHE A 19 -8.52 -12.20 39.92
C PHE A 19 -9.33 -11.32 40.88
N ALA A 20 -9.14 -10.00 40.76
CA ALA A 20 -10.24 -9.05 40.98
C ALA A 20 -10.09 -7.82 40.07
N GLY A 21 -10.91 -7.76 39.02
CA GLY A 21 -11.50 -6.50 38.57
C GLY A 21 -10.77 -5.69 37.50
N CYS A 22 -10.61 -6.22 36.29
CA CYS A 22 -10.88 -5.39 35.11
C CYS A 22 -12.27 -5.74 34.62
N SER A 23 -13.27 -4.98 35.03
CA SER A 23 -14.55 -4.91 34.34
C SER A 23 -14.32 -4.20 33.00
N ALA A 24 -13.70 -4.91 32.06
CA ALA A 24 -13.87 -4.58 30.67
C ALA A 24 -15.35 -4.91 30.38
N THR A 25 -16.18 -3.87 30.30
CA THR A 25 -17.38 -3.90 29.49
C THR A 25 -16.93 -4.20 28.07
N GLY A 26 -16.73 -5.49 27.80
CA GLY A 26 -16.69 -6.02 26.47
C GLY A 26 -18.07 -5.77 25.91
N SER A 27 -18.21 -4.65 25.19
CA SER A 27 -19.12 -4.61 24.06
C SER A 27 -18.73 -5.81 23.21
N ALA A 28 -19.46 -6.90 23.37
CA ALA A 28 -19.47 -7.97 22.41
C ALA A 28 -19.91 -7.31 21.10
N VAL A 29 -18.92 -6.89 20.31
CA VAL A 29 -19.13 -6.52 18.92
C VAL A 29 -19.75 -7.75 18.31
N ASN A 30 -21.01 -7.60 17.92
CA ASN A 30 -21.83 -8.62 17.31
C ASN A 30 -21.12 -9.10 16.04
N THR A 31 -20.35 -10.19 16.14
CA THR A 31 -19.56 -10.78 15.05
C THR A 31 -20.44 -11.39 13.95
N ASN A 32 -21.77 -11.35 14.11
CA ASN A 32 -22.72 -11.73 13.07
C ASN A 32 -22.82 -10.73 11.91
N GLY A 33 -22.12 -9.58 11.96
CA GLY A 33 -21.98 -8.64 10.84
C GLY A 33 -20.79 -8.90 9.91
N SER A 34 -19.97 -9.92 10.18
CA SER A 34 -18.58 -9.99 9.71
C SER A 34 -18.36 -10.62 8.31
N PHE A 35 -19.35 -11.27 7.70
CA PHE A 35 -19.19 -11.83 6.35
C PHE A 35 -19.79 -10.92 5.27
N ALA A 36 -21.02 -10.44 5.46
CA ALA A 36 -21.69 -9.60 4.47
C ALA A 36 -20.97 -8.25 4.20
N GLY A 37 -20.41 -7.62 5.24
CA GLY A 37 -19.63 -6.38 5.07
C GLY A 37 -18.26 -6.61 4.39
N TYR A 38 -17.68 -7.79 4.61
CA TYR A 38 -16.44 -8.18 3.94
C TYR A 38 -16.68 -8.51 2.47
N ASP A 39 -17.71 -9.29 2.15
CA ASP A 39 -18.04 -9.66 0.78
C ASP A 39 -18.40 -8.44 -0.07
N ALA A 40 -19.15 -7.48 0.50
CA ALA A 40 -19.43 -6.20 -0.16
C ALA A 40 -18.14 -5.41 -0.43
N LEU A 41 -17.23 -5.32 0.55
CA LEU A 41 -15.93 -4.67 0.36
C LEU A 41 -15.11 -5.35 -0.74
N ARG A 42 -15.11 -6.69 -0.79
CA ARG A 42 -14.38 -7.45 -1.83
C ARG A 42 -14.98 -7.18 -3.22
N ALA A 43 -16.31 -7.16 -3.34
CA ALA A 43 -16.97 -6.83 -4.60
C ALA A 43 -16.55 -5.47 -5.17
N ASP A 44 -16.28 -4.48 -4.30
CA ASP A 44 -15.83 -3.15 -4.71
C ASP A 44 -14.31 -3.08 -4.98
N ILE A 45 -13.49 -3.82 -4.22
CA ILE A 45 -12.03 -3.75 -4.31
C ILE A 45 -11.44 -4.69 -5.37
N ASP A 46 -12.02 -5.87 -5.60
CA ASP A 46 -11.44 -6.87 -6.51
C ASP A 46 -11.27 -6.39 -7.96
N PRO A 47 -12.24 -5.69 -8.57
CA PRO A 47 -12.04 -5.11 -9.89
C PRO A 47 -10.85 -4.15 -9.93
N LEU A 48 -10.70 -3.33 -8.88
CA LEU A 48 -9.60 -2.35 -8.77
C LEU A 48 -8.23 -3.04 -8.61
N ILE A 49 -8.17 -4.15 -7.88
CA ILE A 49 -6.96 -4.99 -7.77
C ILE A 49 -6.64 -5.60 -9.15
N GLY A 50 -7.65 -6.07 -9.87
CA GLY A 50 -7.52 -6.57 -11.23
C GLY A 50 -6.95 -5.52 -12.20
N ASP A 51 -7.48 -4.30 -12.15
CA ASP A 51 -6.99 -3.18 -12.97
C ASP A 51 -5.53 -2.83 -12.64
N LEU A 52 -5.13 -2.83 -11.35
CA LEU A 52 -3.72 -2.61 -10.96
C LEU A 52 -2.78 -3.67 -11.56
N MET A 53 -3.20 -4.94 -11.61
CA MET A 53 -2.41 -6.00 -12.24
C MET A 53 -2.22 -5.73 -13.73
N LEU A 54 -3.29 -5.33 -14.43
CA LEU A 54 -3.24 -5.03 -15.86
C LEU A 54 -2.35 -3.81 -16.12
N ASN A 55 -2.49 -2.76 -15.32
CA ASN A 55 -1.68 -1.54 -15.42
C ASN A 55 -0.19 -1.83 -15.13
N CYS A 56 0.11 -2.68 -14.14
CA CYS A 56 1.48 -3.16 -13.88
C CYS A 56 2.09 -3.83 -15.12
N LYS A 57 1.34 -4.73 -15.78
CA LYS A 57 1.83 -5.42 -17.00
C LYS A 57 2.00 -4.46 -18.17
N GLU A 58 1.08 -3.52 -18.33
CA GLU A 58 1.14 -2.56 -19.43
C GLU A 58 2.30 -1.56 -19.26
N LEU A 59 2.54 -1.08 -18.04
CA LEU A 59 3.73 -0.26 -17.74
C LEU A 59 5.03 -1.07 -17.95
N ASP A 60 5.04 -2.38 -17.73
CA ASP A 60 6.20 -3.23 -18.05
C ASP A 60 6.48 -3.30 -19.55
N ARG A 61 5.42 -3.45 -20.36
CA ARG A 61 5.51 -3.42 -21.81
C ARG A 61 6.05 -2.07 -22.29
N ILE A 62 5.40 -0.98 -21.90
CA ILE A 62 5.80 0.38 -22.29
C ILE A 62 7.24 0.69 -21.87
N ALA A 63 7.64 0.32 -20.64
CA ALA A 63 9.02 0.54 -20.19
C ALA A 63 10.06 -0.17 -21.06
N LYS A 64 9.74 -1.35 -21.62
CA LYS A 64 10.61 -2.07 -22.56
C LYS A 64 10.63 -1.41 -23.93
N ASP A 65 9.48 -0.92 -24.41
CA ASP A 65 9.38 -0.24 -25.70
C ASP A 65 10.15 1.09 -25.69
N VAL A 66 9.95 1.92 -24.66
CA VAL A 66 10.71 3.17 -24.46
C VAL A 66 12.21 2.90 -24.33
N ARG A 67 12.61 1.81 -23.65
CA ARG A 67 14.01 1.39 -23.59
C ARG A 67 14.57 1.05 -24.97
N SER A 68 13.82 0.30 -25.77
CA SER A 68 14.25 -0.06 -27.13
C SER A 68 14.45 1.18 -27.99
N VAL A 69 13.59 2.20 -27.84
CA VAL A 69 13.81 3.49 -28.50
C VAL A 69 15.10 4.15 -28.00
N ALA A 70 15.34 4.19 -26.68
CA ALA A 70 16.56 4.77 -26.11
C ALA A 70 17.85 4.12 -26.68
N GLU A 71 17.85 2.79 -26.86
CA GLU A 71 18.97 2.05 -27.43
C GLU A 71 19.29 2.48 -28.88
N GLY A 72 18.30 2.98 -29.62
CA GLY A 72 18.50 3.59 -30.94
C GLY A 72 19.25 4.93 -30.93
N TYR A 73 19.35 5.59 -29.77
CA TYR A 73 20.02 6.88 -29.59
C TYR A 73 21.42 6.77 -28.97
N PHE A 74 22.00 5.57 -28.82
CA PHE A 74 23.35 5.42 -28.26
C PHE A 74 24.47 6.15 -29.02
N TYR A 75 24.28 6.39 -30.32
CA TYR A 75 25.18 7.19 -31.15
C TYR A 75 24.51 8.47 -31.67
N GLY A 76 23.34 8.81 -31.12
CA GLY A 76 22.55 9.98 -31.47
C GLY A 76 22.85 11.18 -30.56
N PRO A 77 21.99 12.21 -30.58
CA PRO A 77 22.12 13.35 -29.67
C PRO A 77 22.01 12.91 -28.19
N ASP A 78 23.01 13.26 -27.38
CA ASP A 78 23.07 12.90 -25.95
C ASP A 78 21.82 13.32 -25.16
N ASP A 79 21.23 14.46 -25.52
CA ASP A 79 20.03 14.98 -24.87
C ASP A 79 18.81 14.07 -25.09
N GLN A 80 18.61 13.55 -26.31
CA GLN A 80 17.49 12.65 -26.60
C GLN A 80 17.60 11.34 -25.83
N LEU A 81 18.80 10.73 -25.82
CA LEU A 81 19.06 9.54 -25.02
C LEU A 81 18.75 9.79 -23.54
N ASN A 82 19.21 10.92 -22.99
CA ASN A 82 19.04 11.30 -21.60
C ASN A 82 17.55 11.49 -21.22
N TYR A 83 16.76 12.21 -22.02
CA TYR A 83 15.34 12.42 -21.73
C TYR A 83 14.51 11.13 -21.79
N ILE A 84 14.79 10.28 -22.79
CA ILE A 84 14.09 9.00 -22.96
C ILE A 84 14.45 8.04 -21.82
N GLN A 85 15.74 7.92 -21.46
CA GLN A 85 16.18 7.08 -20.33
C GLN A 85 15.60 7.55 -18.99
N LYS A 86 15.59 8.86 -18.74
CA LYS A 86 14.96 9.39 -17.52
C LYS A 86 13.47 9.07 -17.47
N SER A 87 12.76 9.25 -18.57
CA SER A 87 11.34 8.89 -18.66
C SER A 87 11.13 7.39 -18.39
N GLN A 88 11.95 6.53 -18.99
CA GLN A 88 11.93 5.09 -18.75
C GLN A 88 12.10 4.73 -17.27
N ILE A 89 12.99 5.41 -16.54
CA ILE A 89 13.20 5.20 -15.09
C ILE A 89 11.91 5.49 -14.31
N HIS A 90 11.23 6.60 -14.61
CA HIS A 90 9.99 6.97 -13.92
C HIS A 90 8.83 6.01 -14.25
N ILE A 91 8.73 5.55 -15.50
CA ILE A 91 7.77 4.49 -15.88
C ILE A 91 8.08 3.21 -15.10
N GLY A 92 9.35 2.83 -14.99
CA GLY A 92 9.80 1.66 -14.25
C GLY A 92 9.49 1.73 -12.74
N LYS A 93 9.61 2.91 -12.13
CA LYS A 93 9.21 3.14 -10.73
C LYS A 93 7.71 3.02 -10.54
N ALA A 94 6.92 3.71 -11.37
CA ALA A 94 5.47 3.64 -11.26
C ALA A 94 4.92 2.22 -11.51
N LYS A 95 5.56 1.47 -12.41
CA LYS A 95 5.33 0.03 -12.57
C LYS A 95 5.56 -0.72 -11.26
N GLN A 96 6.73 -0.56 -10.65
CA GLN A 96 7.07 -1.24 -9.40
C GLN A 96 6.04 -0.92 -8.30
N THR A 97 5.63 0.35 -8.20
CA THR A 97 4.58 0.78 -7.28
C THR A 97 3.27 0.05 -7.55
N ALA A 98 2.78 0.04 -8.80
CA ALA A 98 1.55 -0.64 -9.18
C ALA A 98 1.58 -2.15 -8.89
N CYS A 99 2.65 -2.84 -9.29
CA CYS A 99 2.79 -4.28 -9.05
C CYS A 99 2.85 -4.58 -7.54
N HIS A 100 3.61 -3.78 -6.77
CA HIS A 100 3.69 -3.96 -5.32
C HIS A 100 2.33 -3.76 -4.65
N GLN A 101 1.58 -2.72 -5.03
CA GLN A 101 0.23 -2.49 -4.48
C GLN A 101 -0.73 -3.60 -4.86
N TRP A 102 -0.67 -4.11 -6.09
CA TRP A 102 -1.44 -5.28 -6.51
C TRP A 102 -1.12 -6.51 -5.65
N ASP A 103 0.16 -6.88 -5.54
CA ASP A 103 0.61 -8.07 -4.80
C ASP A 103 0.11 -8.08 -3.36
N VAL A 104 0.30 -6.95 -2.65
CA VAL A 104 -0.10 -6.85 -1.24
C VAL A 104 -1.61 -6.82 -1.07
N LEU A 105 -2.36 -6.13 -1.95
CA LEU A 105 -3.81 -6.06 -1.87
C LEU A 105 -4.47 -7.41 -2.18
N ALA A 106 -3.91 -8.18 -3.12
CA ALA A 106 -4.37 -9.52 -3.45
C ALA A 106 -4.27 -10.51 -2.28
N MET A 107 -3.50 -10.19 -1.24
CA MET A 107 -3.33 -11.04 -0.05
C MET A 107 -4.38 -10.83 1.04
N ILE A 108 -5.36 -9.93 0.84
CA ILE A 108 -6.36 -9.59 1.85
C ILE A 108 -7.12 -10.82 2.41
N ASP A 109 -7.40 -11.82 1.56
CA ASP A 109 -8.12 -13.04 1.92
C ASP A 109 -7.32 -13.94 2.89
N TYR A 110 -6.00 -13.79 2.94
CA TYR A 110 -5.10 -14.55 3.82
C TYR A 110 -4.89 -13.89 5.18
N ILE A 111 -5.45 -12.70 5.41
CA ILE A 111 -5.34 -12.00 6.67
C ILE A 111 -6.38 -12.54 7.65
N ASN A 112 -5.88 -13.00 8.82
CA ASN A 112 -6.72 -13.42 9.93
C ASN A 112 -7.78 -12.34 10.22
N PRO A 113 -9.09 -12.68 10.29
CA PRO A 113 -10.17 -11.73 10.56
C PRO A 113 -9.88 -10.77 11.70
N ASP A 114 -9.28 -11.24 12.79
CA ASP A 114 -8.96 -10.44 13.98
C ASP A 114 -7.87 -9.38 13.74
N GLN A 115 -7.10 -9.52 12.65
CA GLN A 115 -6.00 -8.63 12.26
C GLN A 115 -6.33 -7.72 11.08
N ARG A 116 -7.53 -7.87 10.46
CA ARG A 116 -7.90 -7.12 9.25
C ARG A 116 -7.91 -5.61 9.43
N GLN A 117 -8.37 -5.12 10.59
CA GLN A 117 -8.39 -3.69 10.88
C GLN A 117 -6.97 -3.09 10.91
N VAL A 118 -6.01 -3.80 11.52
CA VAL A 118 -4.60 -3.40 11.54
C VAL A 118 -4.04 -3.41 10.12
N TYR A 119 -4.32 -4.48 9.36
CA TYR A 119 -3.95 -4.57 7.96
C TYR A 119 -4.50 -3.38 7.14
N TYR A 120 -5.79 -3.05 7.24
CA TYR A 120 -6.39 -1.90 6.54
C TYR A 120 -5.73 -0.57 6.92
N THR A 121 -5.39 -0.39 8.19
CA THR A 121 -4.66 0.81 8.66
C THR A 121 -3.31 0.95 7.97
N TYR A 122 -2.52 -0.13 7.91
CA TYR A 122 -1.27 -0.12 7.16
C TYR A 122 -1.50 0.09 5.66
N ARG A 123 -2.56 -0.51 5.10
CA ARG A 123 -2.85 -0.38 3.69
C ARG A 123 -3.22 1.03 3.27
N VAL A 124 -4.05 1.72 4.04
CA VAL A 124 -4.39 3.14 3.80
C VAL A 124 -3.14 4.01 3.78
N ARG A 125 -2.23 3.83 4.76
CA ARG A 125 -0.96 4.58 4.80
C ARG A 125 -0.10 4.31 3.56
N ASN A 126 0.06 3.05 3.20
CA ASN A 126 0.89 2.65 2.07
C ASN A 126 0.31 3.09 0.72
N LEU A 127 -1.01 3.07 0.56
CA LEU A 127 -1.68 3.58 -0.64
C LEU A 127 -1.52 5.11 -0.78
N LYS A 128 -1.62 5.86 0.32
CA LYS A 128 -1.35 7.30 0.32
C LYS A 128 0.12 7.61 -0.04
N ALA A 129 1.06 6.80 0.43
CA ALA A 129 2.48 6.93 0.05
C ALA A 129 2.69 6.62 -1.44
N ALA A 130 2.12 5.52 -1.94
CA ALA A 130 2.18 5.13 -3.35
C ALA A 130 1.58 6.19 -4.28
N LEU A 131 0.47 6.83 -3.87
CA LEU A 131 -0.13 7.95 -4.58
C LEU A 131 0.86 9.12 -4.71
N PHE A 132 1.51 9.50 -3.61
CA PHE A 132 2.50 10.58 -3.63
C PHE A 132 3.70 10.26 -4.53
N GLU A 133 4.22 9.03 -4.47
CA GLU A 133 5.32 8.57 -5.32
C GLU A 133 4.95 8.60 -6.81
N ASN A 134 3.79 8.06 -7.18
CA ASN A 134 3.32 8.11 -8.56
C ASN A 134 3.03 9.54 -9.05
N MET A 135 2.55 10.45 -8.18
CA MET A 135 2.39 11.86 -8.55
C MET A 135 3.74 12.51 -8.89
N TYR A 136 4.80 12.17 -8.16
CA TYR A 136 6.14 12.63 -8.47
C TYR A 136 6.62 12.07 -9.83
N ASP A 137 6.47 10.76 -10.06
CA ASP A 137 6.86 10.15 -11.34
C ASP A 137 6.07 10.74 -12.52
N LEU A 138 4.76 10.97 -12.37
CA LEU A 138 3.93 11.63 -13.37
C LEU A 138 4.42 13.06 -13.69
N MET A 139 4.78 13.83 -12.66
CA MET A 139 5.33 15.18 -12.84
C MET A 139 6.66 15.14 -13.60
N SER A 140 7.52 14.17 -13.29
CA SER A 140 8.79 13.97 -14.00
C SER A 140 8.59 13.60 -15.46
N LEU A 141 7.65 12.70 -15.79
CA LEU A 141 7.32 12.38 -17.19
C LEU A 141 6.87 13.62 -17.96
N ASN A 142 5.96 14.41 -17.38
CA ASN A 142 5.47 15.65 -18.00
C ASN A 142 6.57 16.71 -18.16
N THR A 143 7.63 16.65 -17.34
CA THR A 143 8.79 17.54 -17.44
C THR A 143 9.68 17.17 -18.63
N TYR A 144 9.88 15.88 -18.90
CA TYR A 144 10.77 15.43 -19.98
C TYR A 144 10.08 15.36 -21.33
N LEU A 145 8.78 15.07 -21.37
CA LEU A 145 8.01 14.83 -22.59
C LEU A 145 8.16 15.94 -23.66
N PRO A 146 8.14 17.26 -23.34
CA PRO A 146 8.27 18.30 -24.36
C PRO A 146 9.62 18.34 -25.08
N TYR A 147 10.64 17.67 -24.53
CA TYR A 147 12.00 17.64 -25.07
C TYR A 147 12.29 16.38 -25.89
N ILE A 148 11.36 15.44 -25.98
CA ILE A 148 11.52 14.20 -26.72
C ILE A 148 10.99 14.38 -28.14
N GLU A 149 11.86 14.17 -29.12
CA GLU A 149 11.52 14.36 -30.54
C GLU A 149 10.99 13.08 -31.20
N ASN A 150 11.32 11.91 -30.63
CA ASN A 150 10.89 10.63 -31.16
C ASN A 150 9.39 10.40 -30.93
N GLU A 151 8.59 10.43 -32.00
CA GLU A 151 7.13 10.30 -31.90
C GLU A 151 6.66 9.03 -31.20
N ASN A 152 7.33 7.89 -31.44
CA ASN A 152 6.97 6.63 -30.77
C ASN A 152 7.23 6.72 -29.26
N ALA A 153 8.38 7.25 -28.84
CA ALA A 153 8.65 7.47 -27.43
C ALA A 153 7.65 8.45 -26.80
N VAL A 154 7.26 9.51 -27.52
CA VAL A 154 6.23 10.46 -27.03
C VAL A 154 4.91 9.74 -26.78
N VAL A 155 4.43 8.94 -27.74
CA VAL A 155 3.17 8.18 -27.61
C VAL A 155 3.23 7.20 -26.44
N ASP A 156 4.32 6.45 -26.33
CA ASP A 156 4.50 5.47 -25.25
C ASP A 156 4.57 6.14 -23.87
N ILE A 157 5.30 7.25 -23.74
CA ILE A 157 5.42 7.99 -22.47
C ILE A 157 4.09 8.64 -22.09
N GLN A 158 3.33 9.17 -23.06
CA GLN A 158 1.97 9.67 -22.82
C GLN A 158 1.04 8.56 -22.35
N SER A 159 1.09 7.39 -22.99
CA SER A 159 0.30 6.23 -22.57
C SER A 159 0.65 5.80 -21.14
N ALA A 160 1.94 5.76 -20.80
CA ALA A 160 2.36 5.49 -19.42
C ALA A 160 1.84 6.56 -18.44
N ALA A 161 1.88 7.85 -18.80
CA ALA A 161 1.38 8.92 -17.95
C ALA A 161 -0.12 8.77 -17.64
N GLU A 162 -0.93 8.35 -18.62
CA GLU A 162 -2.35 8.05 -18.40
C GLU A 162 -2.56 6.85 -17.46
N ILE A 163 -1.82 5.76 -17.67
CA ILE A 163 -1.90 4.58 -16.78
C ILE A 163 -1.48 4.94 -15.33
N ILE A 164 -0.47 5.79 -15.16
CA ILE A 164 -0.06 6.28 -13.83
C ILE A 164 -1.18 7.10 -13.19
N ARG A 165 -1.89 7.93 -13.95
CA ARG A 165 -3.05 8.69 -13.48
C ARG A 165 -4.20 7.75 -13.09
N GLU A 166 -4.43 6.69 -13.85
CA GLU A 166 -5.41 5.65 -13.50
C GLU A 166 -5.03 4.92 -12.21
N ASN A 167 -3.76 4.54 -12.04
CA ASN A 167 -3.26 3.95 -10.79
C ASN A 167 -3.51 4.87 -9.59
N ASN A 168 -3.28 6.17 -9.74
CA ASN A 168 -3.57 7.16 -8.69
C ASN A 168 -5.05 7.16 -8.32
N ASN A 169 -5.94 7.17 -9.32
CA ASN A 169 -7.38 7.08 -9.09
C ASN A 169 -7.77 5.79 -8.37
N ILE A 170 -7.15 4.66 -8.73
CA ILE A 170 -7.37 3.37 -8.05
C ILE A 170 -6.91 3.45 -6.59
N PHE A 171 -5.71 3.95 -6.32
CA PHE A 171 -5.18 4.10 -4.96
C PHE A 171 -6.09 4.95 -4.08
N GLU A 172 -6.61 6.06 -4.61
CA GLU A 172 -7.57 6.91 -3.90
C GLU A 172 -8.90 6.20 -3.63
N LYS A 173 -9.43 5.45 -4.60
CA LYS A 173 -10.67 4.69 -4.44
C LYS A 173 -10.53 3.62 -3.35
N ILE A 174 -9.48 2.79 -3.43
CA ILE A 174 -9.22 1.75 -2.42
C ILE A 174 -8.98 2.39 -1.05
N THR A 175 -8.24 3.51 -1.00
CA THR A 175 -8.04 4.26 0.26
C THR A 175 -9.37 4.66 0.88
N ARG A 176 -10.28 5.26 0.10
CA ARG A 176 -11.62 5.67 0.58
C ARG A 176 -12.47 4.50 1.07
N LEU A 177 -12.34 3.32 0.45
CA LEU A 177 -13.05 2.11 0.87
C LEU A 177 -12.48 1.51 2.16
N LEU A 178 -11.16 1.57 2.35
CA LEU A 178 -10.49 0.99 3.52
C LEU A 178 -10.43 1.93 4.74
N GLU A 179 -10.47 3.25 4.53
CA GLU A 179 -10.31 4.25 5.60
C GLU A 179 -11.36 4.13 6.72
N PRO A 180 -12.67 3.93 6.43
CA PRO A 180 -13.68 3.70 7.48
C PRO A 180 -13.45 2.41 8.28
N LEU A 181 -12.70 1.46 7.71
CA LEU A 181 -12.40 0.15 8.32
C LEU A 181 -11.04 0.14 9.02
N SER A 182 -10.30 1.24 8.93
CA SER A 182 -9.00 1.41 9.58
C SER A 182 -9.17 1.91 11.03
N ASN A 183 -8.15 1.73 11.85
CA ASN A 183 -8.14 2.35 13.17
C ASN A 183 -8.09 3.88 13.01
N PRO A 184 -8.98 4.64 13.66
CA PRO A 184 -8.82 6.08 13.74
C PRO A 184 -7.46 6.33 14.38
N SER A 185 -6.64 7.15 13.72
CA SER A 185 -5.24 7.42 14.09
C SER A 185 -5.07 7.45 15.60
N SER A 186 -4.47 6.40 16.18
CA SER A 186 -3.94 6.51 17.53
C SER A 186 -2.89 7.62 17.46
N PRO A 187 -2.96 8.66 18.31
CA PRO A 187 -2.07 9.81 18.22
C PRO A 187 -0.63 9.29 18.16
N ALA A 188 0.13 9.77 17.18
CA ALA A 188 1.50 9.35 16.94
C ALA A 188 2.24 9.33 18.28
N GLN A 189 2.65 8.13 18.72
CA GLN A 189 3.59 8.03 19.83
C GLN A 189 4.84 8.76 19.37
N LYS A 190 5.04 9.96 19.91
CA LYS A 190 6.27 10.72 19.77
C LYS A 190 7.38 9.79 20.26
N ILE A 191 8.23 9.36 19.35
CA ILE A 191 9.51 8.71 19.65
C ILE A 191 10.49 9.80 20.05
#